data_AF-A0A956W2B4-F1
#
_entry.id   AF-A0A956W2B4-F1
#
_cell.length_a   1.000
_cell.length_b   1.000
_cell.length_c   1.000
_cell.angle_alpha   90.00
_cell.angle_beta   90.00
_cell.angle_gamma   90.00
#
_symmetry.space_group_name_H-M   'P 1'
#
loop_
_entity.id
_entity.type
_entity.pdbx_description
1 polymer ?
#
loop_
_entity_poly.entity_id
_entity_poly.type
_entity_poly.pdbx_seq_one_letter_code
_entity_poly.pdbx_strand_id
1 'polypeptide(L)'
;MYGTLAGALAARKVEFDRSTFTANVEGTITGPTNKTIRITAIHVTYELSVPTAQRTTAERALEVHPAGCPAHESVKDAIEVTWSANIHEA
;
A
#
# COMPACT_ATOMS: atom_id res chain seq x y z
N MET A 1 5.88 0.58 -0.03
CA MET A 1 4.80 -0.19 -0.67
C MET A 1 4.26 0.47 -1.94
N TYR A 2 4.02 1.80 -1.95
CA TYR A 2 3.61 2.58 -3.14
C TYR A 2 4.33 2.23 -4.46
N GLY A 3 5.67 2.32 -4.50
CA GLY A 3 6.43 2.04 -5.73
C GLY A 3 6.33 0.58 -6.18
N THR A 4 6.27 -0.37 -5.24
CA THR A 4 6.10 -1.80 -5.55
C THR A 4 4.72 -2.07 -6.16
N LEU A 5 3.67 -1.45 -5.63
CA LEU A 5 2.32 -1.53 -6.21
C LEU A 5 2.29 -0.94 -7.62
N ALA A 6 2.87 0.26 -7.82
CA ALA A 6 2.97 0.89 -9.14
C ALA A 6 3.67 -0.02 -10.16
N GLY A 7 4.76 -0.67 -9.76
CA GLY A 7 5.48 -1.65 -10.59
C GLY A 7 4.63 -2.88 -10.89
N ALA A 8 3.90 -3.40 -9.90
CA ALA A 8 3.02 -4.56 -10.06
C ALA A 8 1.85 -4.30 -11.02
N LEU A 9 1.27 -3.10 -10.98
CA LEU A 9 0.23 -2.63 -11.91
C LEU A 9 0.80 -2.52 -13.33
N ALA A 10 1.94 -1.85 -13.49
CA ALA A 10 2.59 -1.66 -14.79
C ALA A 10 3.00 -2.99 -15.44
N ALA A 11 3.55 -3.94 -14.67
CA ALA A 11 3.92 -5.27 -15.17
C ALA A 11 2.71 -6.06 -15.70
N ARG A 12 1.52 -5.79 -15.17
CA ARG A 12 0.24 -6.38 -15.60
C ARG A 12 -0.46 -5.59 -16.70
N LYS A 13 0.16 -4.52 -17.18
CA LYS A 13 -0.41 -3.57 -18.15
C LYS A 13 -1.74 -2.97 -17.67
N VAL A 14 -1.88 -2.79 -16.35
CA VAL A 14 -3.02 -2.05 -15.80
C VAL A 14 -2.79 -0.57 -16.10
N GLU A 15 -3.75 0.05 -16.76
CA GLU A 15 -3.82 1.49 -16.97
C GLU A 15 -4.26 2.14 -15.67
N PHE A 16 -3.49 3.12 -15.20
CA PHE A 16 -3.83 3.92 -14.03
C PHE A 16 -3.33 5.35 -14.20
N ASP A 17 -4.11 6.31 -13.71
CA ASP A 17 -3.73 7.72 -13.73
C ASP A 17 -2.69 7.99 -12.64
N ARG A 18 -1.48 8.38 -13.06
CA ARG A 18 -0.37 8.69 -12.14
C ARG A 18 -0.58 9.97 -11.36
N SER A 19 -1.45 10.87 -11.82
CA SER A 19 -1.77 12.11 -11.12
C SER A 19 -2.72 11.89 -9.94
N THR A 20 -3.56 10.86 -10.01
CA THR A 20 -4.50 10.48 -8.93
C THR A 20 -4.02 9.29 -8.12
N PHE A 21 -3.01 8.54 -8.59
CA PHE A 21 -2.41 7.44 -7.85
C PHE A 21 -1.59 7.92 -6.65
N THR A 22 -2.17 7.82 -5.46
CA THR A 22 -1.57 8.28 -4.20
C THR A 22 -1.60 7.19 -3.13
N ALA A 23 -0.79 7.37 -2.08
CA ALA A 23 -0.83 6.54 -0.89
C ALA A 23 -0.74 7.43 0.35
N ASN A 24 -1.77 7.40 1.17
CA ASN A 24 -1.76 8.00 2.50
C ASN A 24 -1.25 6.96 3.50
N VAL A 25 -0.31 7.37 4.37
CA VAL A 25 0.34 6.46 5.32
C VAL A 25 0.14 6.99 6.73
N GLU A 26 -0.51 6.19 7.56
CA GLU A 26 -0.75 6.48 8.97
C GLU A 26 0.14 5.58 9.83
N GLY A 27 0.81 6.17 10.82
CA GLY A 27 1.68 5.45 11.74
C GLY A 27 1.16 5.54 13.18
N THR A 28 1.02 4.41 13.85
CA THR A 28 0.70 4.35 15.27
C THR A 28 1.99 4.29 16.07
N ILE A 29 2.16 5.23 17.00
CA ILE A 29 3.30 5.28 17.92
C ILE A 29 2.78 5.03 19.33
N THR A 30 3.31 4.03 20.01
CA THR A 30 2.93 3.69 21.39
C THR A 30 4.15 3.58 22.31
N GLY A 31 3.92 3.76 23.60
CA GLY A 31 4.94 3.58 24.63
C GLY A 31 4.48 4.10 25.98
N PRO A 32 5.07 3.62 27.08
CA PRO A 32 4.78 4.12 28.41
C PRO A 32 5.41 5.51 28.62
N THR A 33 4.77 6.34 29.45
CA THR A 33 5.26 7.66 29.85
C THR A 33 6.69 7.57 30.39
N ASN A 34 7.58 8.48 29.93
CA ASN A 34 9.01 8.53 30.29
C ASN A 34 9.88 7.37 29.80
N LYS A 35 9.46 6.62 28.77
CA LYS A 35 10.33 5.71 28.02
C LYS A 35 10.31 6.01 26.53
N THR A 36 11.25 5.42 25.79
CA THR A 36 11.30 5.52 24.33
C THR A 36 10.03 4.94 23.72
N ILE A 37 9.30 5.77 22.98
CA ILE A 37 8.14 5.38 22.17
C ILE A 37 8.59 4.64 20.90
N ARG A 38 7.74 3.77 20.38
CA ARG A 38 8.02 2.99 19.17
C ARG A 38 6.84 3.04 18.23
N ILE A 39 7.13 2.99 16.92
CA ILE A 39 6.11 2.68 15.93
C ILE A 39 5.67 1.23 16.18
N THR A 40 4.37 0.99 16.21
CA THR A 40 3.81 -0.36 16.41
C THR A 40 2.91 -0.80 15.26
N ALA A 41 2.37 0.14 14.49
CA ALA A 41 1.59 -0.17 13.31
C ALA A 41 1.76 0.91 12.24
N ILE A 42 1.62 0.49 10.98
CA ILE A 42 1.45 1.36 9.83
C ILE A 42 0.24 0.88 9.02
N HIS A 43 -0.63 1.80 8.62
CA HIS A 43 -1.68 1.55 7.65
C HIS A 43 -1.45 2.39 6.38
N VAL A 44 -1.58 1.76 5.21
CA VAL A 44 -1.46 2.43 3.91
C VAL A 44 -2.79 2.42 3.18
N THR A 45 -3.35 3.59 2.91
CA THR A 45 -4.57 3.75 2.10
C THR A 45 -4.18 4.24 0.70
N TYR A 46 -4.42 3.41 -0.31
CA TYR A 46 -4.19 3.76 -1.72
C TYR A 46 -5.41 4.43 -2.34
N GLU A 47 -5.19 5.48 -3.12
CA GLU A 47 -6.16 5.99 -4.09
C GLU A 47 -5.74 5.52 -5.49
N LEU A 48 -6.63 4.84 -6.20
CA LEU A 48 -6.30 4.22 -7.47
C LEU A 48 -7.47 4.32 -8.45
N SER A 49 -7.27 5.02 -9.56
CA SER A 49 -8.23 5.06 -10.68
C SER A 49 -7.82 4.07 -11.77
N VAL A 50 -8.72 3.16 -12.15
CA VAL A 50 -8.48 2.14 -13.20
C VAL A 50 -9.71 1.96 -14.08
N PRO A 51 -9.55 1.51 -15.34
CA PRO A 51 -10.69 1.12 -16.16
C PRO A 51 -11.48 -0.02 -15.50
N THR A 52 -12.82 0.01 -15.57
CA THR A 52 -13.69 -1.04 -14.99
C THR A 52 -13.27 -2.44 -15.45
N ALA A 53 -12.90 -2.59 -16.73
CA ALA A 53 -12.46 -3.87 -17.30
C ALA A 53 -11.17 -4.43 -16.68
N GLN A 54 -10.39 -3.61 -15.98
CA GLN A 54 -9.10 -3.99 -15.39
C GLN A 54 -9.12 -4.06 -13.86
N ARG A 55 -10.27 -3.76 -13.23
CA ARG A 55 -10.43 -3.75 -11.76
C ARG A 55 -9.92 -5.03 -11.09
N THR A 56 -10.37 -6.20 -11.55
CA THR A 56 -9.95 -7.48 -10.97
C THR A 56 -8.43 -7.71 -11.10
N THR A 57 -7.81 -7.26 -12.19
CA THR A 57 -6.36 -7.36 -12.37
C THR A 57 -5.62 -6.41 -11.42
N ALA A 58 -6.16 -5.22 -11.18
CA ALA A 58 -5.64 -4.26 -10.21
C ALA A 58 -5.74 -4.78 -8.77
N GLU A 59 -6.88 -5.37 -8.39
CA GLU A 59 -7.10 -6.02 -7.08
C GLU A 59 -6.07 -7.13 -6.83
N ARG A 60 -5.79 -7.97 -7.84
CA ARG A 60 -4.73 -8.98 -7.73
C ARG A 60 -3.33 -8.39 -7.57
N ALA A 61 -3.06 -7.21 -8.15
CA ALA A 61 -1.80 -6.51 -7.94
C ALA A 61 -1.69 -5.99 -6.49
N LEU A 62 -2.80 -5.47 -5.95
CA LEU A 62 -2.92 -5.04 -4.55
C LEU A 62 -2.68 -6.21 -3.57
N GLU A 63 -3.20 -7.39 -3.84
CA GLU A 63 -2.98 -8.54 -2.95
C GLU A 63 -1.51 -8.97 -2.87
N VAL A 64 -0.80 -8.96 -4.00
CA VAL A 64 0.55 -9.54 -4.07
C VAL A 64 1.68 -8.55 -3.81
N HIS A 65 1.42 -7.24 -3.90
CA HIS A 65 2.48 -6.23 -3.79
C HIS A 65 3.26 -6.24 -2.46
N PRO A 66 2.68 -6.59 -1.28
CA PRO A 66 3.45 -6.55 -0.03
C PRO A 66 4.63 -7.52 -0.03
N ALA A 67 4.42 -8.74 -0.57
CA ALA A 67 5.45 -9.79 -0.62
C ALA A 67 6.67 -9.42 -1.48
N GLY A 68 6.49 -8.50 -2.44
CA GLY A 68 7.58 -7.98 -3.27
C GLY A 68 8.15 -6.65 -2.78
N CYS A 69 7.70 -6.12 -1.63
CA CYS A 69 8.06 -4.79 -1.19
C CYS A 69 9.22 -4.81 -0.17
N PRO A 70 10.41 -4.27 -0.51
CA PRO A 70 11.55 -4.27 0.41
C PRO A 70 11.26 -3.58 1.75
N ALA A 71 10.48 -2.49 1.71
CA ALA A 71 10.11 -1.75 2.91
C ALA A 71 9.16 -2.55 3.83
N HIS A 72 8.23 -3.32 3.26
CA HIS A 72 7.33 -4.18 4.05
C HIS A 72 8.12 -5.33 4.69
N GLU A 73 8.91 -6.04 3.88
CA GLU A 73 9.75 -7.15 4.34
C GLU A 73 10.73 -6.74 5.45
N SER A 74 11.23 -5.49 5.40
CA SER A 74 12.18 -4.99 6.40
C SER A 74 11.56 -4.78 7.80
N VAL A 75 10.24 -4.64 7.92
CA VAL A 75 9.59 -4.21 9.17
C VAL A 75 8.41 -5.08 9.62
N LYS A 76 7.88 -5.96 8.77
CA LYS A 76 6.67 -6.75 9.04
C LYS A 76 6.73 -7.63 10.30
N ASP A 77 7.94 -8.06 10.70
CA ASP A 77 8.14 -8.87 11.91
C ASP A 77 8.32 -8.00 13.17
N ALA A 78 8.43 -6.68 13.01
CA ALA A 78 8.64 -5.72 14.09
C ALA A 78 7.40 -4.87 14.38
N ILE A 79 6.57 -4.59 13.36
CA ILE A 79 5.37 -3.78 13.46
C ILE A 79 4.25 -4.36 12.61
N GLU A 80 3.00 -4.09 12.96
CA GLU A 80 1.86 -4.40 12.10
C GLU A 80 1.90 -3.53 10.85
N VAL A 81 1.73 -4.13 9.68
CA VAL A 81 1.64 -3.39 8.41
C VAL A 81 0.39 -3.84 7.67
N THR A 82 -0.56 -2.93 7.52
CA THR A 82 -1.82 -3.18 6.81
C THR A 82 -1.99 -2.21 5.64
N TRP A 83 -2.90 -2.55 4.74
CA TRP A 83 -3.24 -1.69 3.61
C TRP A 83 -4.72 -1.79 3.27
N SER A 84 -5.24 -0.72 2.65
CA SER A 84 -6.55 -0.64 2.02
C SER A 84 -6.43 0.11 0.70
N ALA A 85 -7.44 0.00 -0.17
CA ALA A 85 -7.45 0.69 -1.45
C ALA A 85 -8.84 1.20 -1.79
N ASN A 86 -8.92 2.48 -2.12
CA ASN A 86 -10.07 3.12 -2.73
C ASN A 86 -9.89 3.06 -4.25
N ILE A 87 -10.59 2.11 -4.87
CA ILE A 87 -10.54 1.91 -6.32
C ILE A 87 -11.68 2.69 -6.97
N HIS A 88 -11.32 3.67 -7.79
CA HIS A 88 -12.24 4.46 -8.60
C HIS A 88 -12.26 3.91 -10.02
N GLU A 89 -13.46 3.74 -10.57
CA GLU A 89 -13.62 3.32 -11.95
C GLU A 89 -13.61 4.56 -12.85
N ALA A 90 -12.78 4.53 -13.90
CA ALA A 90 -12.60 5.59 -14.88
C ALA A 90 -13.00 5.13 -16.28
#